data_AF-A0A9D1RNM4-F1
#
_entry.id   AF-A0A9D1RNM4-F1
#
_cell.length_a   1.000
_cell.length_b   1.000
_cell.length_c   1.000
_cell.angle_alpha   90.00
_cell.angle_beta   90.00
_cell.angle_gamma   90.00
#
_symmetry.space_group_name_H-M   'P 1'
#
loop_
_entity.id
_entity.type
_entity.pdbx_description
1 polymer ?
#
loop_
_entity_poly.entity_id
_entity_poly.type
_entity_poly.pdbx_seq_one_letter_code
_entity_poly.pdbx_strand_id
1 'polypeptide(L)'
;MPDHGHPSSLWGQPVHEPLDPHRPYRLPEDFGIAGTLAQEILDWTSYFQRNFDKLNDDPDGRPTWKDGADVQGWHTSGDAIVERLASGLPDHEIDEGFTRYVRSTNENRALAGLPRFEVPKRAITPTNPPAPDDEGVVVLDLWDGS
;
A
#
# COMPACT_ATOMS: atom_id res chain seq x y z
N MET A 1 8.58 -5.87 0.98
CA MET A 1 7.64 -4.81 0.55
C MET A 1 8.47 -3.73 -0.11
N PRO A 2 8.09 -3.17 -1.27
CA PRO A 2 8.80 -2.05 -1.85
C PRO A 2 8.35 -0.76 -1.16
N ASP A 3 8.46 -0.69 0.17
CA ASP A 3 7.66 0.28 0.94
C ASP A 3 8.36 1.62 1.21
N HIS A 4 9.69 1.74 1.03
CA HIS A 4 10.39 2.96 1.49
C HIS A 4 11.62 3.34 0.63
N GLY A 5 11.41 3.96 -0.53
CA GLY A 5 12.47 4.77 -1.14
C GLY A 5 13.49 4.05 -2.04
N HIS A 6 13.07 2.97 -2.72
CA HIS A 6 13.92 2.38 -3.76
C HIS A 6 14.03 3.34 -4.95
N PRO A 7 15.23 3.73 -5.41
CA PRO A 7 15.41 4.82 -6.39
C PRO A 7 14.85 4.50 -7.78
N SER A 8 14.67 3.23 -8.12
CA SER A 8 14.13 2.80 -9.42
C SER A 8 12.76 2.15 -9.35
N SER A 9 12.24 1.87 -8.14
CA SER A 9 11.03 1.05 -7.92
C SER A 9 11.03 -0.34 -8.61
N LEU A 10 12.16 -0.78 -9.20
CA LEU A 10 12.29 -2.07 -9.85
C LEU A 10 12.68 -3.15 -8.84
N TRP A 11 11.96 -4.27 -8.89
CA TRP A 11 12.21 -5.46 -8.08
C TRP A 11 12.10 -6.67 -8.99
N GLY A 12 13.09 -7.55 -9.00
CA GLY A 12 13.05 -8.70 -9.89
C GLY A 12 14.34 -9.51 -9.90
N GLN A 13 14.25 -10.68 -10.53
CA GLN A 13 15.34 -11.61 -10.85
C GLN A 13 15.04 -12.21 -12.24
N PRO A 14 16.06 -12.62 -13.03
CA PRO A 14 17.49 -12.48 -12.77
C PRO A 14 17.97 -11.03 -12.94
N VAL A 15 19.11 -10.72 -12.32
CA VAL A 15 19.83 -9.46 -12.50
C VAL A 15 21.13 -9.75 -13.25
N HIS A 16 21.55 -8.84 -14.13
CA HIS A 16 22.77 -9.01 -14.91
C HIS A 16 24.04 -8.87 -14.07
N GLU A 17 24.00 -8.05 -13.02
CA GLU A 17 25.12 -7.90 -12.09
C GLU A 17 24.79 -8.46 -10.69
N PRO A 18 25.75 -9.14 -10.02
CA PRO A 18 25.63 -9.49 -8.62
C PRO A 18 25.30 -8.25 -7.79
N LEU A 19 24.46 -8.41 -6.75
CA LEU A 19 24.14 -7.32 -5.83
C LEU A 19 25.45 -6.82 -5.22
N ASP A 20 25.83 -5.57 -5.49
CA ASP A 20 26.90 -4.91 -4.74
C ASP A 20 26.44 -4.85 -3.28
N PRO A 21 27.16 -5.48 -2.33
CA PRO A 21 26.78 -5.47 -0.91
C PRO A 21 26.75 -4.04 -0.32
N HIS A 22 27.34 -3.06 -1.00
CA HIS A 22 27.29 -1.64 -0.64
C HIS A 22 26.12 -0.88 -1.29
N ARG A 23 25.41 -1.48 -2.26
CA ARG A 23 24.23 -0.91 -2.93
C ARG A 23 23.01 -1.82 -2.68
N PRO A 24 22.25 -1.62 -1.57
CA PRO A 24 21.16 -2.52 -1.18
C PRO A 24 19.90 -2.41 -2.07
N TYR A 25 20.01 -1.74 -3.22
CA TYR A 25 18.93 -1.47 -4.16
C TYR A 25 19.39 -1.72 -5.59
N ARG A 26 18.42 -1.96 -6.48
CA ARG A 26 18.64 -2.15 -7.91
C ARG A 26 18.38 -0.88 -8.69
N LEU A 27 19.13 -0.69 -9.76
CA LEU A 27 18.95 0.35 -10.75
C LEU A 27 18.53 -0.27 -12.08
N PRO A 28 17.99 0.51 -13.03
CA PRO A 28 17.63 -0.01 -14.35
C PRO A 28 18.80 -0.74 -15.05
N GLU A 29 20.02 -0.25 -14.87
CA GLU A 29 21.25 -0.85 -15.42
C GLU A 29 21.48 -2.31 -14.94
N ASP A 30 21.07 -2.65 -13.71
CA ASP A 30 21.19 -4.03 -13.18
C ASP A 30 20.32 -5.03 -13.95
N PHE A 31 19.34 -4.54 -14.71
CA PHE A 31 18.46 -5.32 -15.59
C PHE A 31 18.79 -5.09 -17.07
N GLY A 32 19.95 -4.48 -17.38
CA GLY A 32 20.33 -4.16 -18.75
C GLY A 32 19.50 -3.04 -19.37
N ILE A 33 18.72 -2.31 -18.58
CA ILE A 33 17.90 -1.18 -19.05
C ILE A 33 18.77 0.08 -19.05
N ALA A 34 18.90 0.71 -20.22
CA ALA A 34 19.73 1.88 -20.41
C ALA A 34 19.02 2.99 -21.18
N GLY A 35 19.68 4.16 -21.28
CA GLY A 35 19.22 5.28 -22.08
C GLY A 35 17.94 5.91 -21.53
N THR A 36 17.06 6.35 -22.43
CA THR A 36 15.87 7.14 -22.08
C THR A 36 14.90 6.37 -21.17
N LEU A 37 14.75 5.05 -21.36
CA LEU A 37 13.86 4.25 -20.50
C LEU A 37 14.36 4.20 -19.05
N ALA A 38 15.68 4.07 -18.85
CA ALA A 38 16.26 4.10 -17.51
C ALA A 38 15.98 5.44 -16.81
N GLN A 39 16.16 6.56 -17.53
CA GLN A 39 15.90 7.89 -16.99
C GLN A 39 14.42 8.10 -16.64
N GLU A 40 13.50 7.66 -17.52
CA GLU A 40 12.07 7.75 -17.27
C GLU A 40 11.64 6.98 -16.01
N ILE A 41 12.16 5.78 -15.79
CA ILE A 41 11.89 4.99 -14.58
C ILE A 41 12.34 5.73 -13.31
N LEU A 42 13.53 6.34 -13.36
CA LEU A 42 14.08 7.11 -12.24
C LEU A 42 13.26 8.38 -11.98
N ASP A 43 12.89 9.12 -13.02
CA ASP A 43 12.07 10.34 -12.90
C ASP A 43 10.66 10.03 -12.40
N TRP A 44 10.05 8.97 -12.93
CA TRP A 44 8.75 8.46 -12.50
C TRP A 44 8.77 8.03 -11.02
N THR A 45 9.82 7.34 -10.60
CA THR A 45 10.02 6.95 -9.19
C THR A 45 10.25 8.18 -8.30
N SER A 46 11.06 9.14 -8.76
CA SER A 46 11.30 10.40 -8.04
C SER A 46 10.04 11.24 -7.91
N TYR A 47 9.15 11.23 -8.91
CA TYR A 47 7.84 11.86 -8.81
C TYR A 47 6.98 11.22 -7.72
N PHE A 48 6.89 9.88 -7.70
CA PHE A 48 6.17 9.15 -6.65
C PHE A 48 6.70 9.51 -5.26
N GLN A 49 8.01 9.40 -5.04
CA GLN A 49 8.63 9.65 -3.73
C GLN A 49 8.41 11.09 -3.22
N ARG A 50 8.28 12.07 -4.12
CA ARG A 50 8.03 13.47 -3.75
C ARG A 50 6.57 13.77 -3.46
N ASN A 51 5.63 13.05 -4.07
CA ASN A 51 4.21 13.42 -4.08
C ASN A 51 3.28 12.42 -3.39
N PHE A 52 3.71 11.18 -3.18
CA PHE A 52 2.93 10.20 -2.44
C PHE A 52 2.99 10.47 -0.95
N ASP A 53 1.84 10.38 -0.26
CA ASP A 53 1.77 10.61 1.18
C ASP A 53 1.63 9.30 1.96
N LYS A 54 0.56 8.53 1.72
CA LYS A 54 0.32 7.28 2.43
C LYS A 54 -0.67 6.35 1.74
N LEU A 55 -0.53 5.07 2.04
CA LEU A 55 -1.57 4.08 1.78
C LEU A 55 -2.74 4.30 2.75
N ASN A 56 -3.90 3.80 2.36
CA ASN A 56 -5.07 3.75 3.21
C ASN A 56 -5.28 2.31 3.68
N ASP A 57 -5.43 2.13 4.99
CA ASP A 57 -5.67 0.81 5.60
C ASP A 57 -7.12 0.33 5.39
N ASP A 58 -8.03 1.25 5.02
CA ASP A 58 -9.37 0.92 4.58
C ASP A 58 -9.31 0.27 3.18
N PRO A 59 -9.83 -0.95 2.99
CA PRO A 59 -9.85 -1.61 1.68
C PRO A 59 -10.60 -0.85 0.57
N ASP A 60 -11.51 0.04 0.94
CA ASP A 60 -12.21 0.94 0.01
C ASP A 60 -11.56 2.31 -0.10
N GLY A 61 -10.72 2.65 0.88
CA GLY A 61 -9.95 3.87 0.89
C GLY A 61 -8.90 3.84 -0.22
N ARG A 62 -8.91 4.88 -1.06
CA ARG A 62 -7.81 5.12 -2.00
C ARG A 62 -6.58 5.65 -1.27
N PRO A 63 -5.36 5.36 -1.76
CA PRO A 63 -4.14 6.01 -1.29
C PRO A 63 -4.19 7.52 -1.46
N THR A 64 -3.44 8.25 -0.63
CA THR A 64 -3.41 9.72 -0.65
C THR A 64 -2.09 10.23 -1.21
N TRP A 65 -2.21 11.31 -1.96
CA TRP A 65 -1.11 12.06 -2.58
C TRP A 65 -1.23 13.52 -2.19
N LYS A 66 -0.13 14.26 -2.28
CA LYS A 66 -0.11 15.70 -2.03
C LYS A 66 -1.07 16.45 -2.95
N ASP A 67 -1.62 17.53 -2.42
CA ASP A 67 -2.48 18.42 -3.19
C ASP A 67 -1.78 18.92 -4.46
N GLY A 68 -2.46 18.79 -5.60
CA GLY A 68 -1.93 19.16 -6.92
C GLY A 68 -1.06 18.10 -7.60
N ALA A 69 -0.85 16.94 -6.98
CA ALA A 69 -0.22 15.80 -7.65
C ALA A 69 -1.09 15.29 -8.80
N ASP A 70 -0.49 15.11 -9.97
CA ASP A 70 -1.11 14.48 -11.14
C ASP A 70 -0.98 12.95 -11.02
N VAL A 71 -1.85 12.37 -10.18
CA VAL A 71 -1.88 10.94 -9.90
C VAL A 71 -2.19 10.12 -11.16
N GLN A 72 -3.11 10.62 -11.99
CA GLN A 72 -3.50 9.92 -13.21
C GLN A 72 -2.41 9.99 -14.28
N GLY A 73 -1.75 11.13 -14.45
CA GLY A 73 -0.60 11.25 -15.34
C GLY A 73 0.56 10.35 -14.90
N TRP A 74 0.83 10.26 -13.60
CA TRP A 74 1.80 9.32 -13.05
C TRP A 74 1.44 7.86 -13.34
N HIS A 75 0.17 7.47 -13.19
CA HIS A 75 -0.29 6.11 -13.52
C HIS A 75 -0.10 5.80 -15.01
N THR A 76 -0.59 6.68 -15.89
CA THR A 76 -0.47 6.51 -17.35
C THR A 76 0.99 6.40 -17.79
N SER A 77 1.89 7.18 -17.17
CA SER A 77 3.33 7.05 -17.40
C SER A 77 3.88 5.70 -16.94
N GLY A 78 3.37 5.15 -15.84
CA GLY A 78 3.72 3.82 -15.37
C GLY A 78 3.31 2.73 -16.37
N ASP A 79 2.08 2.82 -16.90
CA ASP A 79 1.58 1.90 -17.92
C ASP A 79 2.48 1.91 -19.18
N ALA A 80 2.86 3.10 -19.65
CA ALA A 80 3.77 3.23 -20.81
C ALA A 80 5.18 2.68 -20.53
N ILE A 81 5.69 2.79 -19.30
CA ILE A 81 6.95 2.18 -18.89
C ILE A 81 6.84 0.65 -18.93
N VAL A 82 5.73 0.08 -18.42
CA VAL A 82 5.48 -1.37 -18.45
C VAL A 82 5.47 -1.91 -19.87
N GLU A 83 4.73 -1.27 -20.79
CA GLU A 83 4.67 -1.69 -22.19
C GLU A 83 6.07 -1.76 -22.83
N ARG A 84 6.92 -0.77 -22.52
CA ARG A 84 8.29 -0.71 -23.02
C ARG A 84 9.21 -1.74 -22.37
N LEU A 85 9.04 -1.99 -21.06
CA LEU A 85 9.76 -3.04 -20.35
C LEU A 85 9.40 -4.42 -20.92
N ALA A 86 8.12 -4.72 -21.09
CA ALA A 86 7.65 -5.97 -21.68
C ALA A 86 8.17 -6.18 -23.10
N SER A 87 8.27 -5.10 -23.89
CA SER A 87 8.84 -5.14 -25.24
C SER A 87 10.36 -5.33 -25.26
N GLY A 88 11.08 -4.73 -24.30
CA GLY A 88 12.54 -4.78 -24.21
C GLY A 88 13.09 -6.00 -23.48
N LEU A 89 12.28 -6.64 -22.64
CA LEU A 89 12.62 -7.78 -21.79
C LEU A 89 11.60 -8.92 -22.02
N PRO A 90 11.49 -9.47 -23.23
CA PRO A 90 10.44 -10.44 -23.58
C PRO A 90 10.49 -11.75 -22.78
N ASP A 91 11.64 -12.08 -22.20
CA ASP A 91 11.83 -13.26 -21.35
C ASP A 91 11.48 -13.01 -19.88
N HIS A 92 10.98 -11.82 -19.53
CA HIS A 92 10.62 -11.44 -18.17
C HIS A 92 9.12 -11.23 -18.04
N GLU A 93 8.54 -11.72 -16.94
CA GLU A 93 7.20 -11.34 -16.51
C GLU A 93 7.30 -10.00 -15.76
N ILE A 94 6.52 -9.01 -16.21
CA ILE A 94 6.49 -7.67 -15.62
C ILE A 94 5.23 -7.55 -14.75
N ASP A 95 5.41 -7.29 -13.46
CA ASP A 95 4.31 -7.04 -12.52
C ASP A 95 4.06 -5.53 -12.34
N GLU A 96 2.80 -5.13 -12.50
CA GLU A 96 2.33 -3.74 -12.44
C GLU A 96 1.96 -3.34 -11.00
N GLY A 97 2.83 -3.67 -10.04
CA GLY A 97 2.55 -3.50 -8.62
C GLY A 97 2.28 -2.06 -8.18
N PHE A 98 2.57 -1.06 -9.04
CA PHE A 98 2.34 0.36 -8.76
C PHE A 98 0.87 0.80 -8.84
N THR A 99 0.01 0.04 -9.51
CA THR A 99 -1.43 0.31 -9.64
C THR A 99 -2.13 0.45 -8.27
N ARG A 100 -1.59 -0.23 -7.25
CA ARG A 100 -2.02 -0.14 -5.85
C ARG A 100 -1.89 1.25 -5.23
N TYR A 101 -1.10 2.15 -5.81
CA TYR A 101 -0.89 3.51 -5.30
C TYR A 101 -1.90 4.51 -5.83
N VAL A 102 -2.83 4.09 -6.69
CA VAL A 102 -3.87 4.95 -7.27
C VAL A 102 -5.28 4.48 -6.89
N ARG A 103 -5.45 3.16 -6.77
CA ARG A 103 -6.74 2.52 -6.52
C ARG A 103 -6.77 1.89 -5.13
N SER A 104 -7.97 1.78 -4.56
CA SER A 104 -8.16 1.03 -3.32
C SER A 104 -7.93 -0.47 -3.53
N THR A 105 -7.82 -1.21 -2.43
CA THR A 105 -7.69 -2.68 -2.50
C THR A 105 -8.87 -3.30 -3.22
N ASN A 106 -10.09 -2.86 -2.91
CA ASN A 106 -11.30 -3.41 -3.51
C ASN A 106 -11.49 -3.03 -4.97
N GLU A 107 -11.02 -1.85 -5.40
CA GLU A 107 -11.00 -1.47 -6.81
C GLU A 107 -10.05 -2.37 -7.62
N ASN A 108 -8.84 -2.61 -7.11
CA ASN A 108 -7.90 -3.52 -7.76
C ASN A 108 -8.43 -4.96 -7.84
N ARG A 109 -9.10 -5.43 -6.78
CA ARG A 109 -9.74 -6.76 -6.77
C ARG A 109 -10.87 -6.87 -7.78
N ALA A 110 -11.72 -5.85 -7.88
CA ALA A 110 -12.81 -5.85 -8.86
C ALA A 110 -12.29 -5.92 -10.30
N LEU A 111 -11.21 -5.20 -10.62
CA LEU A 111 -10.57 -5.26 -11.94
C LEU A 111 -9.94 -6.63 -12.23
N ALA A 112 -9.41 -7.30 -11.21
CA ALA A 112 -8.89 -8.66 -11.31
C ALA A 112 -10.00 -9.75 -11.31
N GLY A 113 -11.28 -9.37 -11.27
CA GLY A 113 -12.40 -10.31 -11.17
C GLY A 113 -12.48 -11.05 -9.83
N LEU A 114 -11.82 -10.53 -8.81
CA LEU A 114 -11.77 -11.12 -7.47
C LEU A 114 -12.91 -10.60 -6.60
N PRO A 115 -13.44 -11.42 -5.67
CA PRO A 115 -14.46 -10.98 -4.72
C PRO A 115 -13.95 -9.82 -3.87
N ARG A 116 -14.86 -8.92 -3.48
CA ARG A 116 -14.58 -7.83 -2.55
C ARG A 116 -13.95 -8.35 -1.25
N PHE A 117 -12.94 -7.66 -0.76
CA PHE A 117 -12.36 -7.90 0.56
C PHE A 117 -13.16 -7.13 1.61
N GLU A 118 -13.64 -7.87 2.59
CA GLU A 118 -14.34 -7.34 3.76
C GLU A 118 -13.39 -7.47 4.95
N VAL A 119 -13.12 -6.35 5.64
CA VAL A 119 -12.34 -6.41 6.88
C VAL A 119 -13.17 -7.20 7.90
N PRO A 120 -12.64 -8.28 8.50
CA PRO A 120 -13.33 -8.96 9.58
C PRO A 120 -13.66 -7.93 10.67
N LYS A 121 -14.95 -7.76 11.00
CA LYS A 121 -15.34 -6.95 12.16
C LYS A 121 -14.56 -7.50 13.36
N ARG A 122 -13.70 -6.68 13.96
CA ARG A 122 -13.08 -7.02 15.25
C ARG A 122 -14.23 -7.43 16.17
N ALA A 123 -14.21 -8.67 16.65
CA ALA A 123 -15.08 -9.07 17.73
C ALA A 123 -14.72 -8.15 18.91
N ILE A 124 -15.59 -7.20 19.23
CA ILE A 124 -15.54 -6.51 20.50
C ILE A 124 -15.84 -7.60 21.52
N THR A 125 -14.81 -8.21 22.08
CA THR A 125 -14.99 -9.04 23.27
C THR A 125 -15.28 -8.02 24.37
N PRO A 126 -16.48 -8.01 24.99
CA PRO A 126 -16.69 -7.19 26.16
C PRO A 126 -15.77 -7.72 27.26
N THR A 127 -14.58 -7.12 27.39
CA THR A 127 -13.69 -7.35 28.53
C THR A 127 -14.20 -6.53 29.70
N ASN A 128 -15.33 -6.96 30.24
CA ASN A 128 -15.61 -6.87 31.67
C ASN A 128 -16.82 -7.78 31.96
N PRO A 129 -16.68 -8.79 32.83
CA PRO A 129 -17.86 -9.36 33.45
C PRO A 129 -18.59 -8.25 34.24
N PRO A 130 -19.93 -8.26 34.29
CA PRO A 130 -20.66 -7.39 35.21
C PRO A 130 -20.14 -7.64 36.63
N ALA A 131 -19.97 -6.55 37.40
CA ALA A 131 -19.62 -6.65 38.81
C ALA A 131 -20.64 -7.57 39.50
N PRO A 132 -20.22 -8.47 40.41
CA PRO A 132 -21.16 -9.34 41.11
C PRO A 132 -22.19 -8.48 41.83
N ASP A 133 -23.44 -8.88 41.67
CA ASP A 133 -24.62 -8.27 42.22
C ASP A 133 -24.42 -8.04 43.72
N ASP A 134 -24.53 -6.77 44.15
CA ASP A 134 -24.49 -6.39 45.55
C ASP A 134 -25.82 -6.81 46.20
N GLU A 135 -25.92 -8.10 46.53
CA GLU A 135 -26.94 -8.60 47.44
C GLU A 135 -26.68 -8.03 48.84
N GLY A 136 -27.38 -6.94 49.13
CA GLY A 136 -28.01 -6.72 50.42
C GLY A 136 -27.25 -5.85 51.41
N VAL A 137 -27.74 -4.62 51.57
CA VAL A 137 -28.28 -4.19 52.87
C VAL A 137 -29.47 -3.27 52.63
N VAL A 138 -30.66 -3.74 52.99
CA VAL A 138 -31.81 -2.88 53.26
C VAL A 138 -31.64 -2.33 54.67
N VAL A 139 -31.38 -1.03 54.81
CA VAL A 139 -31.64 -0.32 56.08
C VAL A 139 -32.92 0.48 55.89
N LEU A 140 -34.02 -0.09 56.36
CA LEU A 140 -35.21 0.66 56.76
C LEU A 140 -34.91 1.26 58.13
N ASP A 141 -34.95 2.58 58.25
CA ASP A 141 -35.34 3.22 59.50
C ASP A 141 -36.54 4.15 59.21
N LEU A 142 -37.64 3.82 59.90
CA LEU A 142 -38.94 4.48 59.91
C LEU A 142 -39.01 5.45 61.09
N TRP A 143 -39.28 6.74 60.82
CA TRP A 143 -40.00 7.75 61.66
C TRP A 143 -39.54 7.99 63.13
N ASP A 144 -39.74 9.14 63.79
CA ASP A 144 -40.91 10.02 63.87
C ASP A 144 -40.50 11.43 64.39
N GLY A 145 -41.38 12.42 64.25
CA GLY A 145 -41.09 13.84 64.36
C GLY A 145 -40.93 14.46 65.76
N SER A 146 -40.46 15.71 65.76
CA SER A 146 -41.13 16.92 66.30
C SER A 146 -40.27 18.15 66.02
#